data_AF-A0AAP8N7A3-F1
#
_entry.id   AF-A0AAP8N7A3-F1
#
_cell.length_a   1.000
_cell.length_b   1.000
_cell.length_c   1.000
_cell.angle_alpha   90.00
_cell.angle_beta   90.00
_cell.angle_gamma   90.00
#
_symmetry.space_group_name_H-M   'P 1'
#
loop_
_entity.id
_entity.type
_entity.pdbx_description
1 polymer ?
#
loop_
_entity_poly.entity_id
_entity_poly.type
_entity_poly.pdbx_seq_one_letter_code
_entity_poly.pdbx_strand_id
1 'polypeptide(L)'
;IETNNIVAVTGGSTLAAVAEMMNADSKELNPLFVPARGGLGEEVRNQANTICAKMAEMAKGNYRLLHLPDELSEDAYLTMME
;
A
#
# COMPACT_ATOMS: atom_id res chain seq x y z
N ILE A 1 -11.61 7.54 10.44
CA ILE A 1 -10.74 8.17 9.43
C ILE A 1 -11.24 9.58 9.24
N GLU A 2 -10.37 10.57 9.33
CA GLU A 2 -10.71 11.97 9.02
C GLU A 2 -10.53 12.21 7.51
N THR A 3 -11.13 13.30 7.02
CA THR A 3 -11.03 13.65 5.60
C THR A 3 -9.57 13.87 5.21
N ASN A 4 -9.14 13.29 4.09
CA ASN A 4 -7.78 13.37 3.54
C ASN A 4 -6.67 12.71 4.38
N ASN A 5 -7.00 11.67 5.14
CA ASN A 5 -5.99 10.89 5.87
C ASN A 5 -5.05 10.12 4.93
N ILE A 6 -3.78 10.04 5.33
CA ILE A 6 -2.79 9.16 4.72
C ILE A 6 -2.71 7.88 5.55
N VAL A 7 -2.93 6.73 4.92
CA VAL A 7 -2.94 5.41 5.55
C VAL A 7 -1.79 4.57 5.02
N ALA A 8 -0.80 4.31 5.87
CA ALA A 8 0.29 3.40 5.55
C ALA A 8 -0.14 1.95 5.75
N VAL A 9 0.13 1.09 4.76
CA VAL A 9 -0.34 -0.31 4.70
C VAL A 9 0.85 -1.25 4.52
N THR A 10 0.88 -2.34 5.29
CA THR A 10 1.91 -3.38 5.15
C THR A 10 1.46 -4.50 4.20
N GLY A 11 2.40 -5.41 3.91
CA GLY A 11 2.10 -6.70 3.30
C GLY A 11 1.44 -7.68 4.28
N GLY A 12 1.36 -8.94 3.86
CA GLY A 12 0.95 -10.09 4.65
C GLY A 12 -0.49 -10.57 4.41
N SER A 13 -0.72 -11.85 4.68
CA SER A 13 -2.02 -12.50 4.49
C SER A 13 -3.14 -11.89 5.33
N THR A 14 -2.83 -11.43 6.55
CA THR A 14 -3.81 -10.78 7.43
C THR A 14 -4.36 -9.50 6.81
N LEU A 15 -3.49 -8.62 6.29
CA LEU A 15 -3.97 -7.38 5.66
C LEU A 15 -4.59 -7.63 4.28
N ALA A 16 -4.19 -8.71 3.58
CA ALA A 16 -4.88 -9.13 2.38
C ALA A 16 -6.35 -9.50 2.66
N ALA A 17 -6.62 -10.23 3.74
CA ALA A 17 -7.97 -10.55 4.18
C ALA A 17 -8.76 -9.31 4.64
N VAL A 18 -8.10 -8.36 5.33
CA VAL A 18 -8.72 -7.08 5.69
C VAL A 18 -9.10 -6.28 4.44
N ALA A 19 -8.23 -6.22 3.44
CA ALA A 19 -8.52 -5.52 2.18
C ALA A 19 -9.70 -6.15 1.43
N GLU A 20 -9.90 -7.47 1.51
CA GLU A 20 -11.04 -8.17 0.92
C GLU A 20 -12.38 -7.84 1.57
N MET A 21 -12.37 -7.56 2.88
CA MET A 21 -13.58 -7.25 3.64
C MET A 21 -13.82 -5.75 3.80
N MET A 22 -12.90 -4.92 3.30
CA MET A 22 -13.00 -3.47 3.40
C MET A 22 -14.19 -2.98 2.57
N ASN A 23 -14.89 -1.97 3.07
CA ASN A 23 -15.98 -1.31 2.36
C ASN A 23 -15.78 0.19 2.43
N ALA A 24 -16.28 0.89 1.42
CA ALA A 24 -16.29 2.35 1.43
C ALA A 24 -17.11 2.86 2.61
N ASP A 25 -16.57 3.86 3.30
CA ASP A 25 -17.32 4.56 4.33
C ASP A 25 -18.48 5.34 3.69
N SER A 26 -19.56 5.52 4.43
CA SER A 26 -20.71 6.34 4.04
C SER A 26 -20.35 7.82 3.84
N LYS A 27 -19.21 8.25 4.39
CA LYS A 27 -18.68 9.61 4.27
C LYS A 27 -17.63 9.67 3.16
N GLU A 28 -17.61 10.76 2.39
CA GLU A 28 -16.52 11.04 1.45
C GLU A 28 -15.25 11.44 2.21
N LEU A 29 -14.47 10.44 2.62
CA LEU A 29 -13.25 10.65 3.39
C LEU A 29 -11.99 10.85 2.52
N ASN A 30 -12.04 10.45 1.24
CA ASN A 30 -10.93 10.55 0.29
C ASN A 30 -9.55 10.14 0.85
N PRO A 31 -9.42 8.95 1.48
CA PRO A 31 -8.14 8.51 2.04
C PRO A 31 -7.09 8.28 0.95
N LEU A 32 -5.83 8.55 1.27
CA LEU A 32 -4.67 8.19 0.47
C LEU A 32 -3.96 7.00 1.11
N PHE A 33 -3.98 5.85 0.44
CA PHE A 33 -3.25 4.68 0.87
C PHE A 33 -1.82 4.69 0.30
N VAL A 34 -0.84 4.35 1.14
CA VAL A 34 0.56 4.22 0.76
C VAL A 34 1.13 2.93 1.34
N PRO A 35 2.04 2.22 0.65
CA PRO A 35 2.71 1.07 1.22
C PRO A 35 3.75 1.53 2.26
N ALA A 36 3.85 0.82 3.37
CA ALA A 36 4.82 1.11 4.44
C ALA A 36 6.24 0.62 4.11
N ARG A 37 6.37 -0.32 3.17
CA ARG A 37 7.63 -0.89 2.67
C ARG A 37 7.51 -1.20 1.18
N GLY A 38 8.64 -1.54 0.55
CA GLY A 38 8.67 -2.00 -0.83
C GLY A 38 7.95 -3.33 -1.02
N GLY A 39 8.19 -3.95 -2.17
CA GLY A 39 7.63 -5.27 -2.45
C GLY A 39 8.58 -6.06 -3.30
N LEU A 40 9.25 -7.05 -2.70
CA LEU A 40 9.96 -8.12 -3.40
C LEU A 40 10.25 -9.25 -2.41
N GLY A 41 9.83 -10.49 -2.74
CA GLY A 41 10.09 -11.70 -1.95
C GLY A 41 8.85 -12.43 -1.42
N GLU A 42 7.68 -11.80 -1.42
CA GLU A 42 6.40 -12.40 -1.02
C GLU A 42 5.50 -12.67 -2.22
N GLU A 43 4.55 -13.62 -2.09
CA GLU A 43 3.50 -13.81 -3.09
C GLU A 43 2.82 -12.47 -3.42
N VAL A 44 2.59 -12.19 -4.70
CA VAL A 44 2.09 -10.89 -5.18
C VAL A 44 0.85 -10.41 -4.41
N ARG A 45 -0.05 -11.34 -4.07
CA ARG A 45 -1.27 -11.05 -3.28
C ARG A 45 -1.02 -10.56 -1.85
N ASN A 46 0.13 -10.90 -1.27
CA ASN A 46 0.54 -10.51 0.07
C ASN A 46 1.45 -9.27 0.07
N GLN A 47 1.81 -8.72 -1.08
CA GLN A 47 2.69 -7.55 -1.14
C GLN A 47 1.95 -6.27 -0.71
N ALA A 48 2.67 -5.36 -0.06
CA ALA A 48 2.13 -4.10 0.43
C ALA A 48 1.50 -3.26 -0.70
N ASN A 49 2.13 -3.21 -1.88
CA ASN A 49 1.59 -2.50 -3.05
C ASN A 49 0.22 -3.04 -3.49
N THR A 50 0.08 -4.37 -3.57
CA THR A 50 -1.17 -5.02 -3.99
C THR A 50 -2.28 -4.77 -2.98
N ILE A 51 -1.98 -4.91 -1.70
CA ILE A 51 -2.94 -4.69 -0.61
C ILE A 51 -3.33 -3.20 -0.56
N CYS A 52 -2.38 -2.28 -0.70
CA CYS A 52 -2.60 -0.84 -0.75
C CYS A 52 -3.55 -0.45 -1.88
N ALA A 53 -3.31 -0.94 -3.10
CA ALA A 53 -4.19 -0.69 -4.24
C ALA A 53 -5.61 -1.24 -3.99
N LYS A 54 -5.71 -2.47 -3.46
CA LYS A 54 -7.01 -3.10 -3.15
C LYS A 54 -7.77 -2.34 -2.07
N MET A 55 -7.12 -1.90 -1.00
CA MET A 55 -7.75 -1.10 0.04
C MET A 55 -8.27 0.24 -0.50
N ALA A 56 -7.48 0.92 -1.35
CA ALA A 56 -7.92 2.17 -1.98
C ALA A 56 -9.13 1.96 -2.89
N GLU A 57 -9.14 0.89 -3.70
CA GLU A 57 -10.29 0.55 -4.55
C GLU A 57 -11.55 0.30 -3.72
N MET A 58 -11.46 -0.53 -2.67
CA MET A 58 -12.58 -0.86 -1.80
C MET A 58 -13.09 0.36 -1.01
N ALA A 59 -12.19 1.25 -0.60
CA ALA A 59 -12.51 2.48 0.12
C ALA A 59 -12.94 3.64 -0.79
N LYS A 60 -12.92 3.47 -2.11
CA LYS A 60 -13.09 4.56 -3.11
C LYS A 60 -12.13 5.73 -2.86
N GLY A 61 -10.92 5.41 -2.42
CA GLY A 61 -9.85 6.35 -2.13
C GLY A 61 -8.79 6.39 -3.23
N ASN A 62 -7.67 7.02 -2.92
CA ASN A 62 -6.50 7.08 -3.79
C ASN A 62 -5.38 6.21 -3.23
N TYR A 63 -4.43 5.83 -4.08
CA TYR A 63 -3.19 5.20 -3.64
C TYR A 63 -1.95 5.76 -4.35
N ARG A 64 -0.80 5.55 -3.71
CA ARG A 64 0.53 5.72 -4.32
C ARG A 64 1.36 4.50 -4.00
N LEU A 65 1.94 3.88 -5.02
CA LEU A 65 2.74 2.67 -4.89
C LEU A 65 4.22 3.00 -4.75
N LEU A 66 4.95 2.08 -4.11
CA LEU A 66 6.40 2.15 -3.96
C LEU A 66 7.00 1.02 -4.81
N HIS A 67 7.53 1.36 -5.98
CA HIS A 67 8.11 0.39 -6.92
C HIS A 67 9.56 0.01 -6.59
N LEU A 68 9.88 -0.02 -5.29
CA LEU A 68 11.20 -0.35 -4.78
C LEU A 68 11.19 -1.78 -4.21
N PRO A 69 12.28 -2.54 -4.41
CA PRO A 69 12.57 -3.72 -3.61
C PRO A 69 12.57 -3.45 -2.10
N ASP A 70 12.22 -4.46 -1.30
CA ASP A 70 12.45 -4.44 0.15
C ASP A 70 13.95 -4.51 0.47
N GLU A 71 14.71 -5.26 -0.32
CA GLU A 71 16.18 -5.36 -0.23
C GLU A 71 16.81 -4.73 -1.48
N LEU A 72 17.51 -3.61 -1.29
CA LEU A 72 18.42 -3.04 -2.29
C LEU A 72 19.84 -3.08 -1.77
N SER A 73 20.79 -3.26 -2.70
CA SER A 73 22.16 -2.88 -2.43
C SER A 73 22.26 -1.38 -2.24
N GLU A 74 23.24 -0.94 -1.44
CA GLU A 74 23.53 0.47 -1.23
C GLU A 74 23.81 1.20 -2.55
N ASP A 75 24.53 0.55 -3.47
CA ASP A 75 24.81 1.08 -4.82
C ASP A 75 23.53 1.36 -5.63
N ALA A 76 22.55 0.44 -5.58
CA ALA A 76 21.29 0.61 -6.30
C ALA A 76 20.43 1.71 -5.66
N TYR A 77 20.47 1.84 -4.33
CA TYR A 77 19.81 2.92 -3.62
C TYR A 77 20.40 4.29 -3.98
N LEU A 78 21.74 4.40 -4.02
CA LEU A 78 22.44 5.62 -4.42
C LEU A 78 22.10 6.04 -5.85
N THR A 79 22.07 5.09 -6.79
CA THR A 79 21.70 5.34 -8.20
C THR A 79 20.28 5.93 -8.35
N MET A 80 19.38 5.66 -7.40
CA MET A 80 18.01 6.17 -7.42
C MET A 80 17.85 7.53 -6.73
N MET A 81 18.83 7.95 -5.92
CA MET A 81 18.85 9.26 -5.27
C MET A 81 19.58 10.35 -6.08
N GLU A 82 20.38 9.95 -7.06
CA GLU A 82 20.95 10.84 -8.09
C GLU A 82 19.92 11.25 -9.15
#